data_AF-A0A7K3NSG1-F1
#
_entry.id   AF-A0A7K3NSG1-F1
#
_cell.length_a   1.000
_cell.length_b   1.000
_cell.length_c   1.000
_cell.angle_alpha   90.00
_cell.angle_beta   90.00
_cell.angle_gamma   90.00
#
_symmetry.space_group_name_H-M   'P 1'
#
loop_
_entity.id
_entity.type
_entity.pdbx_description
1 polymer ?
#
loop_
_entity_poly.entity_id
_entity_poly.type
_entity_poly.pdbx_seq_one_letter_code
_entity_poly.pdbx_strand_id
1 'polypeptide(L)'
;EQGFNLPLLIGGATTSKAHTAVKIEPNYQNDAVVYVADASRAVGVATTLLSKEKRVDFISELRQEYGEVRERLANRQPKAAKLSYAESIEQGFQYDWANYTPPKPNQLGQVILDDYPLQNLLPYIDWTPFFIS
;
A
#
# COMPACT_ATOMS: atom_id res chain seq x y z
N GLU A 1 -5.02 -2.68 -27.57
CA GLU A 1 -5.68 -3.14 -26.33
C GLU A 1 -6.35 -4.47 -26.59
N GLN A 2 -6.47 -5.35 -25.58
CA GLN A 2 -7.00 -6.71 -25.75
C GLN A 2 -8.54 -6.82 -25.68
N GLY A 3 -9.27 -5.71 -25.48
CA GLY A 3 -10.73 -5.68 -25.57
C GLY A 3 -11.47 -6.42 -24.44
N PHE A 4 -10.87 -6.54 -23.26
CA PHE A 4 -11.53 -7.16 -22.11
C PHE A 4 -12.77 -6.38 -21.67
N ASN A 5 -13.85 -7.09 -21.35
CA ASN A 5 -15.11 -6.55 -20.84
C ASN A 5 -15.50 -7.29 -19.54
N LEU A 6 -14.52 -7.48 -18.65
CA LEU A 6 -14.68 -8.18 -17.38
C LEU A 6 -14.26 -7.26 -16.24
N PRO A 7 -14.84 -7.37 -15.04
CA PRO A 7 -14.41 -6.55 -13.92
C PRO A 7 -12.96 -6.86 -13.52
N LEU A 8 -12.21 -5.81 -13.18
CA LEU A 8 -10.83 -5.89 -12.67
C LEU A 8 -10.85 -5.77 -11.14
N LEU A 9 -10.52 -6.85 -10.42
CA LEU A 9 -10.38 -6.84 -8.97
C LEU A 9 -8.92 -6.58 -8.58
N ILE A 10 -8.70 -5.58 -7.73
CA ILE A 10 -7.39 -5.16 -7.22
C ILE A 10 -7.36 -5.37 -5.71
N GLY A 11 -6.33 -6.06 -5.22
CA GLY A 11 -6.11 -6.28 -3.80
C GLY A 11 -4.65 -6.61 -3.48
N GLY A 12 -4.32 -6.69 -2.19
CA GLY A 12 -2.97 -6.99 -1.70
C GLY A 12 -2.35 -5.84 -0.91
N ALA A 13 -1.24 -6.14 -0.23
CA ALA A 13 -0.66 -5.29 0.82
C ALA A 13 -0.32 -3.84 0.38
N THR A 14 0.10 -3.64 -0.87
CA THR A 14 0.49 -2.32 -1.39
C THR A 14 -0.65 -1.58 -2.08
N THR A 15 -1.79 -2.24 -2.26
CA THR A 15 -2.93 -1.66 -2.97
C THR A 15 -3.81 -0.88 -2.00
N SER A 16 -4.52 0.12 -2.51
CA SER A 16 -5.46 0.89 -1.72
C SER A 16 -6.58 1.43 -2.58
N LYS A 17 -7.70 1.78 -1.93
CA LYS A 17 -8.81 2.49 -2.60
C LYS A 17 -8.33 3.77 -3.29
N ALA A 18 -7.50 4.56 -2.61
CA ALA A 18 -6.96 5.80 -3.15
C ALA A 18 -6.08 5.58 -4.38
N HIS A 19 -5.13 4.63 -4.33
CA HIS A 19 -4.29 4.32 -5.48
C HIS A 19 -5.13 3.80 -6.65
N THR A 20 -6.08 2.90 -6.38
CA THR A 20 -6.96 2.33 -7.40
C THR A 20 -7.79 3.40 -8.10
N ALA A 21 -8.44 4.28 -7.33
CA ALA A 21 -9.26 5.37 -7.86
C ALA A 21 -8.45 6.40 -8.67
N VAL A 22 -7.22 6.70 -8.26
CA VAL A 22 -6.42 7.76 -8.90
C VAL A 22 -5.57 7.26 -10.07
N LYS A 23 -5.05 6.02 -10.00
CA LYS A 23 -4.03 5.52 -10.92
C LYS A 23 -4.45 4.32 -11.76
N ILE A 24 -5.47 3.56 -11.36
CA ILE A 24 -5.85 2.33 -12.06
C ILE A 24 -7.16 2.52 -12.81
N GLU A 25 -8.25 2.86 -12.11
CA GLU A 25 -9.59 2.97 -12.69
C GLU A 25 -9.68 3.89 -13.92
N PRO A 26 -9.00 5.05 -13.98
CA PRO A 26 -9.03 5.91 -15.16
C PRO A 26 -8.54 5.22 -16.44
N ASN A 27 -7.70 4.18 -16.31
CA ASN A 27 -7.06 3.47 -17.42
C ASN A 27 -7.83 2.21 -17.86
N TYR A 28 -8.97 1.89 -17.24
CA TYR A 28 -9.80 0.76 -17.65
C TYR A 28 -11.29 1.12 -17.60
N GLN A 29 -11.85 1.42 -18.77
CA GLN A 29 -13.23 1.92 -18.90
C GLN A 29 -14.22 0.86 -19.42
N ASN A 30 -13.73 -0.26 -19.94
CA ASN A 30 -14.56 -1.31 -20.53
C ASN A 30 -15.48 -1.99 -19.51
N ASP A 31 -15.08 -2.02 -18.24
CA ASP A 31 -15.86 -2.55 -17.13
C ASP A 31 -15.46 -1.87 -15.80
N ALA A 32 -15.85 -2.43 -14.67
CA ALA A 32 -15.54 -1.94 -13.34
C ALA A 32 -14.11 -2.27 -12.90
N VAL A 33 -13.47 -1.32 -12.21
CA VAL A 33 -12.26 -1.55 -11.43
C VAL A 33 -12.61 -1.49 -9.96
N VAL A 34 -12.36 -2.56 -9.21
CA VAL A 34 -12.79 -2.68 -7.81
C VAL A 34 -11.61 -3.01 -6.92
N TYR A 35 -11.32 -2.10 -5.98
CA TYR A 35 -10.43 -2.38 -4.86
C TYR A 35 -11.15 -3.25 -3.81
N VAL A 36 -10.51 -4.36 -3.43
CA VAL A 36 -10.95 -5.25 -2.36
C VAL A 36 -9.88 -5.29 -1.27
N ALA A 37 -10.29 -4.98 -0.03
CA ALA A 37 -9.35 -4.85 1.08
C ALA A 37 -8.76 -6.18 1.55
N ASP A 38 -9.56 -7.25 1.50
CA ASP A 38 -9.19 -8.57 2.01
C ASP A 38 -9.99 -9.68 1.31
N ALA A 39 -9.59 -10.93 1.52
CA ALA A 39 -10.20 -12.09 0.89
C ALA A 39 -11.66 -12.31 1.31
N SER A 40 -12.02 -12.00 2.57
CA SER A 40 -13.38 -12.20 3.08
C SER A 40 -14.40 -11.34 2.33
N ARG A 41 -13.99 -10.14 1.92
CA ARG A 41 -14.82 -9.19 1.18
C ARG A 41 -14.87 -9.47 -0.33
N ALA A 42 -13.88 -10.19 -0.87
CA ALA A 42 -13.79 -10.50 -2.29
C ALA A 42 -15.00 -11.31 -2.79
N VAL A 43 -15.47 -12.27 -2.00
CA VAL A 43 -16.61 -13.13 -2.34
C VAL A 43 -17.90 -12.31 -2.50
N GLY A 44 -18.16 -11.39 -1.56
CA GLY A 44 -19.33 -10.51 -1.62
C GLY A 44 -19.29 -9.59 -2.85
N VAL A 45 -18.13 -9.00 -3.13
CA VAL A 45 -17.92 -8.15 -4.31
C VAL A 45 -18.15 -8.94 -5.61
N ALA A 46 -17.54 -10.12 -5.74
CA ALA A 46 -17.72 -10.97 -6.92
C ALA A 46 -19.18 -11.37 -7.11
N THR A 47 -19.89 -11.72 -6.03
CA THR A 47 -21.32 -12.08 -6.07
C THR A 47 -22.17 -10.92 -6.56
N THR A 48 -21.93 -9.70 -6.07
CA THR A 48 -22.63 -8.50 -6.52
C THR A 48 -22.35 -8.19 -7.98
N LEU A 49 -21.10 -8.33 -8.43
CA LEU A 49 -20.70 -8.10 -9.83
C LEU A 49 -21.33 -9.11 -10.79
N LEU A 50 -21.65 -10.32 -10.35
CA LEU A 50 -22.33 -11.34 -11.16
C LEU A 50 -23.86 -11.19 -11.15
N SER A 51 -24.43 -10.43 -10.21
CA SER A 51 -25.87 -10.19 -10.11
C SER A 51 -26.34 -9.20 -11.17
N LYS A 52 -27.30 -9.60 -12.01
CA LYS A 52 -27.88 -8.71 -13.05
C LYS A 52 -28.58 -7.49 -12.46
N GLU A 53 -29.17 -7.63 -11.28
CA GLU A 53 -29.93 -6.58 -10.61
C GLU A 53 -29.02 -5.60 -9.88
N LYS A 54 -28.04 -6.11 -9.12
CA LYS A 54 -27.21 -5.28 -8.24
C LYS A 54 -25.97 -4.68 -8.91
N ARG A 55 -25.52 -5.27 -10.02
CA ARG A 55 -24.26 -4.88 -10.68
C ARG A 55 -24.26 -3.43 -11.13
N VAL A 56 -25.34 -2.96 -11.77
CA VAL A 56 -25.39 -1.61 -12.36
C VAL A 56 -25.27 -0.55 -11.27
N ASP A 57 -26.10 -0.66 -10.24
CA ASP A 57 -26.11 0.27 -9.11
C ASP A 57 -24.77 0.24 -8.36
N PHE A 58 -24.23 -0.96 -8.09
CA PHE A 58 -22.93 -1.11 -7.44
C PHE A 58 -21.79 -0.43 -8.20
N ILE A 59 -21.73 -0.61 -9.53
CA ILE A 59 -20.69 0.03 -10.35
C ILE A 59 -20.85 1.55 -10.36
N SER A 60 -22.09 2.04 -10.43
CA SER A 60 -22.39 3.47 -10.41
C SER A 60 -21.94 4.12 -9.09
N GLU A 61 -22.34 3.52 -7.95
CA GLU A 61 -21.94 3.97 -6.62
C GLU A 61 -20.42 3.93 -6.44
N LEU A 62 -19.76 2.86 -6.90
CA LEU A 62 -18.31 2.73 -6.81
C LEU A 62 -17.58 3.80 -7.62
N ARG A 63 -18.05 4.11 -8.83
CA ARG A 63 -17.49 5.17 -9.68
C ARG A 63 -17.66 6.54 -9.05
N GLN A 64 -18.82 6.81 -8.44
CA GLN A 64 -19.04 8.03 -7.68
C GLN A 64 -18.06 8.13 -6.52
N GLU A 65 -17.93 7.07 -5.71
CA GLU A 65 -16.98 7.04 -4.59
C GLU A 65 -15.55 7.32 -5.07
N TYR A 66 -15.13 6.73 -6.19
CA TYR A 66 -13.79 6.96 -6.74
C TYR A 66 -13.62 8.38 -7.28
N GLY A 67 -14.67 8.98 -7.84
CA GLY A 67 -14.72 10.40 -8.18
C GLY A 67 -14.44 11.28 -6.96
N GLU A 68 -15.18 11.08 -5.87
CA GLU A 68 -15.01 11.82 -4.63
C GLU A 68 -13.61 11.66 -4.03
N VAL A 69 -13.05 10.44 -4.07
CA VAL A 69 -11.67 10.16 -3.62
C VAL A 69 -10.65 10.93 -4.47
N ARG A 70 -10.82 10.96 -5.79
CA ARG A 70 -9.94 11.72 -6.70
C ARG A 70 -9.99 13.21 -6.42
N GLU A 71 -11.19 13.78 -6.31
CA GLU A 71 -11.38 15.20 -6.01
C GLU A 71 -10.76 15.58 -4.66
N ARG A 72 -11.00 14.76 -3.62
CA ARG A 72 -10.41 14.97 -2.29
C ARG A 72 -8.89 14.95 -2.32
N LEU A 73 -8.28 14.04 -3.08
CA LEU A 73 -6.82 13.97 -3.21
C LEU A 73 -6.26 15.12 -4.04
N ALA A 74 -6.93 15.54 -5.11
CA ALA A 74 -6.52 16.67 -5.94
C ALA A 74 -6.55 17.99 -5.14
N ASN A 75 -7.55 18.17 -4.27
CA ASN A 75 -7.70 19.34 -3.42
C ASN A 75 -6.84 19.30 -2.15
N ARG A 76 -6.05 18.24 -1.94
CA ARG A 76 -5.23 18.08 -0.74
C ARG A 76 -4.06 19.06 -0.76
N GLN A 77 -4.16 20.10 0.06
CA GLN A 77 -3.06 21.03 0.27
C GLN A 77 -1.90 20.33 0.99
N PRO A 78 -0.65 20.59 0.57
CA PRO A 78 0.52 20.08 1.28
C PRO A 78 0.53 20.66 2.71
N LYS A 79 0.74 19.79 3.70
CA LYS A 79 0.75 20.18 5.13
C LYS A 79 1.94 21.05 5.51
N ALA A 80 3.01 21.03 4.72
CA ALA A 80 4.22 21.82 4.93
C ALA A 80 4.76 22.27 3.57
N ALA A 81 5.48 23.39 3.58
CA ALA A 81 6.25 23.82 2.43
C ALA A 81 7.27 22.72 2.08
N LYS A 82 7.37 22.39 0.80
CA LYS A 82 8.42 21.49 0.32
C LYS A 82 9.72 22.29 0.31
N LEU A 83 10.72 21.81 1.04
CA LEU A 83 12.08 22.29 0.88
C LEU A 83 12.61 21.86 -0.49
N SER A 84 13.47 22.67 -1.08
CA SER A 84 14.32 22.23 -2.18
C SER A 84 15.24 21.10 -1.72
N TYR A 85 15.80 20.37 -2.68
CA TYR A 85 16.79 19.34 -2.38
C TYR A 85 17.99 19.92 -1.63
N ALA A 86 18.49 21.09 -2.05
CA ALA A 86 19.62 21.75 -1.40
C ALA A 86 19.31 22.12 0.07
N GLU A 87 18.15 22.74 0.33
CA GLU A 87 17.72 23.08 1.70
C GLU A 87 17.53 21.83 2.57
N SER A 88 17.07 20.72 1.99
CA SER A 88 16.89 19.45 2.71
C SER A 88 18.23 18.83 3.14
N ILE A 89 19.27 18.97 2.31
CA ILE A 89 20.63 18.53 2.66
C ILE A 89 21.21 19.42 3.76
N GLU A 90 21.05 20.73 3.65
CA GLU A 90 21.53 21.71 4.64
C GLU A 90 20.86 21.50 6.01
N GLN A 91 19.54 21.28 6.01
CA GLN A 91 18.75 21.00 7.22
C GLN A 91 18.78 19.53 7.66
N GLY A 92 19.68 18.73 7.08
CA GLY A 92 19.90 17.35 7.50
C GLY A 92 20.28 17.25 8.98
N PHE A 93 20.27 16.03 9.51
CA PHE A 93 20.61 15.77 10.91
C PHE A 93 22.00 16.34 11.26
N GLN A 94 22.02 17.35 12.14
CA GLN A 94 23.23 17.99 12.65
C GLN A 94 23.65 17.33 13.95
N TYR A 95 24.87 16.81 14.00
CA TYR A 95 25.42 16.14 15.16
C TYR A 95 26.90 16.44 15.29
N ASP A 96 27.40 16.43 16.53
CA ASP A 96 28.81 16.67 16.82
C ASP A 96 29.65 15.42 16.57
N TRP A 97 29.93 15.17 15.29
CA TRP A 97 30.76 14.04 14.86
C TRP A 97 32.21 14.16 15.30
N ALA A 98 32.69 15.37 15.65
CA ALA A 98 34.05 15.56 16.14
C ALA A 98 34.22 15.02 17.57
N ASN A 99 33.17 15.10 18.39
CA ASN A 99 33.17 14.58 19.76
C ASN A 99 32.45 13.24 19.93
N TYR A 100 31.99 12.64 18.83
CA TYR A 100 31.41 11.31 18.83
C TYR A 100 32.42 10.28 18.34
N THR A 101 32.61 9.22 19.13
CA THR A 101 33.32 8.03 18.68
C THR A 101 32.30 6.94 18.37
N PRO A 102 32.07 6.60 17.08
CA PRO A 102 31.19 5.50 16.72
C PRO A 102 31.67 4.19 17.35
N PRO A 103 30.78 3.38 17.96
CA PRO A 103 31.17 2.09 18.50
C PRO A 103 31.65 1.20 17.35
N LYS A 104 32.85 0.65 17.50
CA LYS A 104 33.35 -0.35 16.54
C LYS A 104 32.54 -1.64 16.72
N PRO A 105 31.99 -2.22 15.65
CA PRO A 105 31.34 -3.53 15.72
C PRO A 105 32.28 -4.60 16.26
N ASN A 106 31.75 -5.55 17.04
CA ASN A 106 32.52 -6.67 17.59
C ASN A 106 33.16 -7.54 16.49
N GLN A 107 32.50 -7.65 15.33
CA GLN A 107 32.98 -8.35 14.16
C GLN A 107 32.75 -7.48 12.93
N LEU A 108 33.79 -7.34 12.11
CA LEU A 108 33.72 -6.70 10.80
C LEU A 108 33.64 -7.78 9.73
N GLY A 109 33.06 -7.45 8.57
CA GLY A 109 32.84 -8.42 7.49
C GLY A 109 31.54 -9.21 7.67
N GLN A 110 31.38 -10.26 6.87
CA GLN A 110 30.16 -11.07 6.87
C GLN A 110 30.20 -12.12 7.98
N VAL A 111 29.12 -12.21 8.74
CA VAL A 111 28.87 -13.30 9.69
C VAL A 111 27.75 -14.15 9.10
N ILE A 112 28.04 -15.41 8.78
CA ILE A 112 27.05 -16.34 8.22
C ILE A 112 26.52 -17.19 9.38
N LEU A 113 25.20 -17.12 9.58
CA LEU A 113 24.48 -18.02 10.49
C LEU A 113 23.87 -19.12 9.64
N ASP A 114 24.65 -20.18 9.39
CA ASP A 114 24.18 -21.35 8.65
C ASP A 114 23.51 -22.35 9.61
N ASP A 115 22.42 -22.98 9.14
CA ASP A 115 21.60 -23.92 9.91
C ASP A 115 21.26 -23.47 11.35
N TYR A 116 20.82 -22.22 11.50
CA TYR A 116 20.57 -21.63 12.83
C TYR A 116 19.35 -22.26 13.53
N PRO A 117 19.46 -22.72 14.79
CA PRO A 117 18.36 -23.44 15.45
C PRO A 117 17.08 -22.61 15.61
N LEU A 118 15.96 -23.10 15.07
CA LEU A 118 14.66 -22.44 15.18
C LEU A 118 14.21 -22.27 16.64
N GLN A 119 14.60 -23.18 17.53
CA GLN A 119 14.29 -23.11 18.96
C GLN A 119 14.77 -21.79 19.59
N ASN A 120 15.89 -21.24 19.08
CA ASN A 120 16.43 -19.96 19.56
C ASN A 120 15.61 -18.77 19.07
N LEU A 121 14.85 -18.92 17.98
CA LEU A 121 14.02 -17.84 17.41
C LEU A 121 12.63 -17.77 18.04
N LEU A 122 12.14 -18.88 18.61
CA LEU A 122 10.79 -18.96 19.18
C LEU A 122 10.44 -17.82 20.18
N PRO A 123 11.31 -17.44 21.13
CA PRO A 123 10.99 -16.36 22.07
C PRO A 123 10.90 -14.97 21.44
N TYR A 124 11.38 -14.83 20.20
CA TYR A 124 11.43 -13.57 19.44
C TYR A 124 10.34 -13.48 18.37
N ILE A 125 9.49 -14.50 18.22
CA ILE A 125 8.36 -14.42 17.30
C ILE A 125 7.35 -13.44 17.86
N ASP A 126 7.16 -12.33 17.14
CA ASP A 126 5.95 -11.52 17.28
C ASP A 126 4.80 -12.24 16.57
N TRP A 127 3.91 -12.84 17.37
CA TRP A 127 2.71 -13.52 16.87
C TRP A 127 1.59 -12.56 16.48
N THR A 128 1.73 -11.26 16.77
CA THR A 128 0.71 -10.26 16.44
C THR A 128 0.39 -10.25 14.95
N PRO A 129 1.35 -10.15 14.01
CA PRO A 129 1.06 -10.24 12.56
C PRO A 129 0.51 -11.58 12.10
N PHE A 130 0.75 -12.69 12.83
CA PHE A 130 0.23 -14.01 12.47
C PHE A 130 -1.28 -14.12 12.74
N PHE A 131 -1.76 -13.47 13.80
CA PHE A 131 -3.17 -13.51 14.20
C PHE A 131 -3.97 -12.27 13.81
N ILE A 132 -3.35 -11.19 13.32
CA ILE A 132 -4.08 -10.08 12.71
C ILE A 132 -4.71 -10.58 11.41
N SER A 133 -6.02 -10.86 11.47
CA SER A 133 -6.93 -11.11 10.35
C SER A 133 -7.96 -9.99 10.24
#